data_AF-A0A357TLG5-F1
#
_entry.id   AF-A0A357TLG5-F1
#
_cell.length_a   1.000
_cell.length_b   1.000
_cell.length_c   1.000
_cell.angle_alpha   90.00
_cell.angle_beta   90.00
_cell.angle_gamma   90.00
#
_symmetry.space_group_name_H-M   'P 1'
#
loop_
_entity.id
_entity.type
_entity.pdbx_description
1 polymer ?
#
loop_
_entity_poly.entity_id
_entity_poly.type
_entity_poly.pdbx_seq_one_letter_code
_entity_poly.pdbx_strand_id
1 'polypeptide(L)' 'TVSLQFWAMLQKDRANAWEHYMAYTRQGGSRVFTELLKNAGLDSPFEESCLRGVCETAKQWLDSYDLTGIE' A
#
# COMPACT_ATOMS: atom_id res chain seq x y z
N THR A 1 0.59 6.43 4.33
CA THR A 1 1.53 5.58 3.57
C THR A 1 1.02 4.15 3.43
N VAL A 2 0.68 3.44 4.51
CA VAL A 2 0.15 2.06 4.44
C VAL A 2 -1.08 1.91 3.53
N SER A 3 -2.05 2.82 3.62
CA SER A 3 -3.23 2.79 2.72
C SER A 3 -2.85 2.93 1.23
N LEU A 4 -1.85 3.76 0.93
CA LEU A 4 -1.36 3.96 -0.43
C LEU A 4 -0.49 2.78 -0.92
N GLN A 5 0.19 2.09 0.00
CA GLN A 5 0.87 0.83 -0.31
C GLN A 5 -0.14 -0.25 -0.70
N PHE A 6 -1.25 -0.38 0.02
CA PHE A 6 -2.34 -1.27 -0.38
C PHE A 6 -2.96 -0.88 -1.72
N TRP A 7 -3.19 0.42 -1.96
CA TRP A 7 -3.64 0.91 -3.25
C TRP A 7 -2.65 0.51 -4.37
N ALA A 8 -1.35 0.71 -4.16
CA ALA A 8 -0.32 0.32 -5.14
C ALA A 8 -0.30 -1.20 -5.41
N MET A 9 -0.53 -2.03 -4.39
CA MET A 9 -0.68 -3.49 -4.57
C MET A 9 -1.95 -3.83 -5.35
N LEU A 10 -3.07 -3.15 -5.06
CA LEU A 10 -4.36 -3.36 -5.75
C LEU A 10 -4.28 -3.04 -7.25
N GLN A 11 -3.44 -2.08 -7.66
CA GLN A 11 -3.22 -1.77 -9.08
C GLN A 11 -2.50 -2.90 -9.83
N LYS A 12 -1.79 -3.79 -9.12
CA LYS A 12 -0.99 -4.89 -9.71
C LYS A 12 -1.69 -6.24 -9.59
N ASP A 13 -2.08 -6.61 -8.38
CA ASP A 13 -2.72 -7.88 -8.07
C ASP A 13 -3.68 -7.71 -6.89
N ARG A 14 -4.98 -7.83 -7.19
CA ARG A 14 -6.05 -7.66 -6.21
C ARG A 14 -6.11 -8.80 -5.20
N ALA A 15 -5.81 -10.04 -5.62
CA ALA A 15 -5.86 -11.20 -4.75
C ALA A 15 -4.71 -11.14 -3.74
N ASN A 16 -3.50 -10.85 -4.22
CA ASN A 16 -2.34 -10.64 -3.35
C ASN A 16 -2.59 -9.49 -2.36
N ALA A 17 -3.05 -8.33 -2.83
CA ALA A 17 -3.34 -7.20 -1.94
C ALA A 17 -4.35 -7.56 -0.84
N TRP A 18 -5.37 -8.36 -1.17
CA TRP A 18 -6.36 -8.84 -0.20
C TRP A 18 -5.76 -9.79 0.83
N GLU A 19 -4.88 -10.71 0.44
CA GLU A 19 -4.18 -11.61 1.36
C GLU A 19 -3.36 -10.82 2.39
N HIS A 20 -2.58 -9.83 1.94
CA HIS A 20 -1.80 -8.95 2.82
C HIS A 20 -2.70 -8.12 3.74
N TYR A 21 -3.84 -7.62 3.25
CA TYR A 21 -4.81 -6.89 4.06
C TYR A 21 -5.41 -7.77 5.15
N MET A 22 -5.77 -9.01 4.82
CA MET A 22 -6.30 -9.96 5.79
C MET A 22 -5.24 -10.39 6.81
N ALA A 23 -3.98 -10.55 6.39
CA ALA A 23 -2.87 -10.83 7.30
C ALA A 23 -2.63 -9.67 8.29
N TYR A 24 -2.75 -8.43 7.84
CA TYR A 24 -2.67 -7.24 8.71
C TYR A 24 -3.85 -7.18 9.70
N THR A 25 -5.08 -7.27 9.21
CA THR A 25 -6.29 -7.05 10.02
C THR A 25 -6.58 -8.15 11.03
N ARG A 26 -6.31 -9.42 10.70
CA ARG A 26 -6.55 -10.56 11.61
C ARG A 26 -5.72 -10.51 12.89
N GLN A 27 -4.59 -9.79 12.88
CA GLN A 27 -3.75 -9.62 14.06
C GLN A 27 -4.39 -8.70 15.11
N GLY A 28 -5.28 -7.78 14.72
CA GLY A 28 -5.94 -6.86 15.63
C GLY A 28 -4.95 -6.07 16.51
N GLY A 29 -5.27 -5.91 17.79
CA GLY A 29 -4.40 -5.24 18.78
C GLY A 29 -3.40 -6.17 19.48
N SER A 30 -3.12 -7.35 18.93
CA SER A 30 -2.25 -8.34 19.59
C SER A 30 -0.76 -7.95 19.61
N ARG A 31 -0.36 -6.98 18.78
CA ARG A 31 1.03 -6.56 18.58
C ARG A 31 1.13 -5.06 18.32
N VAL A 32 2.34 -4.54 18.46
CA VAL A 32 2.67 -3.16 18.10
C VAL A 32 2.68 -2.96 16.59
N PHE A 33 2.42 -1.73 16.14
CA PHE A 33 2.22 -1.37 14.74
C PHE A 33 3.30 -1.90 13.78
N THR A 34 4.59 -1.76 14.12
CA THR A 34 5.69 -2.21 13.27
C THR A 34 5.72 -3.73 13.08
N GLU A 35 5.32 -4.49 14.09
CA GLU A 35 5.17 -5.94 13.99
C GLU A 35 3.98 -6.34 13.14
N LEU A 36 2.86 -5.61 13.25
CA LEU A 36 1.67 -5.86 12.43
C LEU A 36 2.01 -5.76 10.94
N LEU A 37 2.76 -4.73 10.55
CA LEU A 37 3.22 -4.52 9.17
C LEU A 37 4.14 -5.64 8.71
N LYS A 38 5.17 -5.95 9.50
CA LYS A 38 6.14 -7.01 9.18
C LYS A 38 5.47 -8.37 8.96
N ASN A 39 4.54 -8.74 9.85
CA ASN A 39 3.82 -10.00 9.77
C ASN A 39 2.83 -10.04 8.59
N ALA A 40 2.37 -8.87 8.15
CA ALA A 40 1.54 -8.73 6.95
C ALA A 40 2.37 -8.59 5.67
N GLY A 41 3.71 -8.71 5.71
CA GLY A 41 4.57 -8.53 4.54
C GLY A 41 4.55 -7.11 3.97
N LEU A 42 4.28 -6.11 4.80
CA LEU A 42 4.22 -4.70 4.43
C LEU A 42 5.51 -3.99 4.85
N ASP A 43 5.98 -3.09 3.99
CA ASP A 43 7.09 -2.20 4.33
C ASP A 43 6.70 -1.23 5.45
N SER A 44 7.68 -0.92 6.29
CA SER A 44 7.51 0.07 7.34
C SER A 44 7.40 1.47 6.71
N PRO A 45 6.42 2.29 7.11
CA PRO A 45 6.26 3.65 6.59
C PRO A 45 7.36 4.61 7.08
N PHE A 46 8.21 4.16 8.00
CA PHE A 46 9.37 4.89 8.49
C PHE A 46 10.62 4.65 7.64
N GLU A 47 10.58 3.65 6.74
CA GLU A 47 11.64 3.42 5.77
C GLU A 47 11.44 4.36 4.57
N GLU A 48 12.53 5.01 4.14
CA GLU A 48 12.49 5.97 3.03
C GLU A 48 11.99 5.31 1.72
N SER A 49 12.32 4.03 1.53
CA SER A 49 11.92 3.24 0.38
C SER A 49 10.39 3.11 0.24
N CYS A 50 9.65 3.02 1.35
CA CYS A 50 8.20 2.84 1.35
C CYS A 50 7.50 4.08 0.75
N LEU A 51 7.85 5.27 1.21
CA LEU A 51 7.25 6.51 0.71
C LEU A 51 7.63 6.74 -0.76
N ARG A 52 8.89 6.50 -1.11
CA ARG A 52 9.39 6.66 -2.49
C ARG A 52 8.62 5.77 -3.47
N GLY A 53 8.53 4.46 -3.18
CA GLY A 53 7.86 3.51 -4.08
C GLY A 53 6.36 3.80 -4.26
N VAL A 54 5.68 4.25 -3.19
CA VAL A 54 4.28 4.68 -3.26
C VAL A 54 4.12 5.93 -4.14
N CYS A 55 4.98 6.94 -3.95
CA CYS A 55 4.93 8.18 -4.72
C CYS A 55 5.21 7.94 -6.22
N GLU A 56 6.15 7.05 -6.55
CA GLU A 56 6.44 6.67 -7.93
C GLU A 56 5.24 5.98 -8.59
N THR A 57 4.57 5.07 -7.87
CA THR A 57 3.35 4.41 -8.37
C THR A 57 2.22 5.42 -8.55
N ALA A 58 2.02 6.33 -7.61
CA ALA A 58 1.02 7.39 -7.69
C ALA A 58 1.27 8.32 -8.88
N LYS A 59 2.53 8.73 -9.09
CA LYS A 59 2.91 9.56 -10.22
C LYS A 59 2.64 8.86 -11.55
N GLN A 60 3.07 7.62 -11.72
CA GLN A 60 2.83 6.85 -12.95
C GLN A 60 1.33 6.71 -13.25
N TRP A 61 0.53 6.47 -12.22
CA TRP A 61 -0.92 6.37 -12.37
C TRP A 61 -1.53 7.70 -12.82
N LEU A 62 -1.16 8.81 -12.17
CA LEU A 62 -1.64 10.15 -12.53
C LEU A 62 -1.18 10.58 -13.93
N ASP A 63 0.07 10.32 -14.29
CA ASP A 63 0.62 10.63 -15.63
C ASP A 63 -0.13 9.85 -16.74
N SER A 64 -0.70 8.69 -16.42
CA SER A 64 -1.49 7.88 -17.35
C SER A 64 -2.99 8.21 -17.35
N TYR A 65 -3.45 9.00 -16.38
CA TYR A 65 -4.87 9.25 -16.18
C TYR A 65 -5.37 10.35 -17.11
N ASP A 66 -6.48 10.08 -17.81
CA ASP A 66 -7.10 11.04 -18.71
C ASP A 66 -7.85 12.13 -17.92
N LEU A 67 -7.41 13.38 -18.10
CA LEU A 67 -7.93 14.54 -17.36
C LEU A 67 -9.14 15.20 -18.03
N THR A 68 -9.58 14.75 -19.21
CA THR A 68 -10.67 15.39 -19.98
C THR A 68 -12.02 15.46 -19.26
N GLY A 69 -12.22 14.70 -18.19
CA GLY A 69 -13.44 14.74 -17.37
C GLY A 69 -13.31 15.56 -16.07
N ILE A 70 -12.16 16.19 -15.83
CA ILE A 70 -11.86 16.96 -14.60
C ILE A 70 -11.69 18.46 -14.91
N GLU A 71 -11.41 18.84 -16.15
CA GLU A 71 -11.35 20.24 -16.63
C GLU A 71 -12.71 20.84 -17.01
#